data_AF-A0A8T7FC31-F1
#
_entry.id   AF-A0A8T7FC31-F1
#
_cell.length_a   1.000
_cell.length_b   1.000
_cell.length_c   1.000
_cell.angle_alpha   90.00
_cell.angle_beta   90.00
_cell.angle_gamma   90.00
#
_symmetry.space_group_name_H-M   'P 1'
#
loop_
_entity.id
_entity.type
_entity.pdbx_description
1 polymer ?
#
loop_
_entity_poly.entity_id
_entity_poly.type
_entity_poly.pdbx_seq_one_letter_code
_entity_poly.pdbx_strand_id
1 'polypeptide(L)'
;MTSLTPRTVHHLPDNYQEVDFLHLTSTKNILWLNVASFVPLVIAGVLLWVWMIFYHGILGAPLATDWPRGGISIVMGLFLMLGMVVLHELLHGLAITYYGHQAHYGMKLHKGVVYATAEGSLFWRNQYIGVCLAPLIGITLLVLLGSLFVSQTLGLWLMLVGAMNAAGAIGDLWMVKFALRYPPSTLIRDEADGMRIFTPQSAPTPL
;
A
#
# COMPACT_ATOMS: atom_id res chain seq x y z
N MET A 1 -14.38 -8.95 -31.36
CA MET A 1 -13.33 -7.93 -31.47
C MET A 1 -13.05 -7.40 -30.07
N THR A 2 -12.03 -7.91 -29.40
CA THR A 2 -11.57 -7.41 -28.10
C THR A 2 -10.87 -6.07 -28.33
N SER A 3 -11.53 -4.95 -28.03
CA SER A 3 -10.85 -3.65 -27.97
C SER A 3 -9.77 -3.76 -26.90
N LEU A 4 -8.50 -3.80 -27.33
CA LEU A 4 -7.37 -3.77 -26.40
C LEU A 4 -7.45 -2.43 -25.66
N THR A 5 -7.81 -2.49 -24.39
CA THR A 5 -7.78 -1.35 -23.49
C THR A 5 -6.35 -0.76 -23.55
N PRO A 6 -6.17 0.51 -23.98
CA PRO A 6 -4.83 1.06 -24.18
C PRO A 6 -4.05 1.03 -22.87
N ARG A 7 -2.77 0.66 -22.94
CA ARG A 7 -1.93 0.42 -21.75
C ARG A 7 -1.79 1.67 -20.88
N THR A 8 -1.78 2.85 -21.50
CA THR A 8 -1.68 4.16 -20.83
C THR A 8 -2.75 5.11 -21.37
N VAL A 9 -3.31 5.95 -20.49
CA VAL A 9 -4.25 7.01 -20.85
C VAL A 9 -3.68 8.33 -20.32
N HIS A 10 -3.36 9.25 -21.23
CA HIS A 10 -2.75 10.55 -20.89
C HIS A 10 -3.77 11.69 -20.87
N HIS A 11 -4.91 11.52 -21.55
CA HIS A 11 -6.01 12.49 -21.58
C HIS A 11 -7.33 11.77 -21.30
N LEU A 12 -8.22 12.45 -20.59
CA LEU A 12 -9.55 11.92 -20.31
C LEU A 12 -10.33 11.82 -21.63
N PRO A 13 -10.86 10.65 -22.02
CA PRO A 13 -11.66 10.54 -23.24
C PRO A 13 -12.96 11.36 -23.15
N ASP A 14 -13.39 11.94 -24.27
CA ASP A 14 -14.56 12.85 -24.31
C ASP A 14 -15.87 12.22 -23.80
N ASN A 15 -15.98 10.89 -23.87
CA ASN A 15 -17.15 10.15 -23.41
C ASN A 15 -17.09 9.76 -21.92
N TYR A 16 -16.08 10.21 -21.18
CA TYR A 16 -15.96 10.00 -19.73
C TYR A 16 -16.37 11.25 -18.96
N GLN A 17 -16.96 11.06 -17.79
CA GLN A 17 -17.29 12.13 -16.85
C GLN A 17 -16.79 11.79 -15.46
N GLU A 18 -16.46 12.82 -14.68
CA GLU A 18 -16.18 12.66 -13.26
C GLU A 18 -17.48 12.28 -12.54
N VAL A 19 -17.46 11.22 -11.75
CA VAL A 19 -18.63 10.75 -11.01
C VAL A 19 -18.44 10.78 -9.50
N ASP A 20 -17.19 10.77 -9.01
CA ASP A 20 -16.90 10.76 -7.59
C ASP A 20 -15.47 11.23 -7.28
N PHE A 21 -15.27 11.72 -6.06
CA PHE A 21 -13.97 12.13 -5.53
C PHE A 21 -13.82 11.67 -4.09
N LEU A 22 -12.81 10.84 -3.84
CA LEU A 22 -12.44 10.42 -2.50
C LEU A 22 -11.36 11.36 -1.95
N HIS A 23 -11.72 12.18 -0.96
CA HIS A 23 -10.77 13.03 -0.25
C HIS A 23 -10.19 12.30 0.97
N LEU A 24 -8.99 11.74 0.86
CA LEU A 24 -8.37 10.89 1.89
C LEU A 24 -7.77 11.70 3.05
N THR A 25 -7.15 12.84 2.74
CA THR A 25 -6.29 13.58 3.68
C THR A 25 -7.03 14.62 4.53
N SER A 26 -8.36 14.52 4.63
CA SER A 26 -9.14 15.34 5.57
C SER A 26 -8.84 14.92 7.02
N THR A 27 -8.86 15.86 7.96
CA THR A 27 -8.53 15.58 9.38
C THR A 27 -9.35 14.44 9.96
N LYS A 28 -10.66 14.42 9.66
CA LYS A 28 -11.58 13.36 10.09
C LYS A 28 -11.16 11.99 9.50
N ASN A 29 -10.84 11.95 8.21
CA ASN A 29 -10.49 10.70 7.54
C ASN A 29 -9.13 10.17 8.02
N ILE A 30 -8.13 11.03 8.20
CA ILE A 30 -6.83 10.63 8.78
C ILE A 30 -7.02 10.04 10.18
N LEU A 31 -7.83 10.69 11.04
CA LEU A 31 -8.11 10.16 12.37
C LEU A 31 -8.77 8.78 12.31
N TRP A 32 -9.77 8.60 11.44
CA TRP A 32 -10.43 7.31 11.26
C TRP A 32 -9.50 6.24 10.67
N LEU A 33 -8.65 6.59 9.71
CA LEU A 33 -7.69 5.68 9.10
C LEU A 33 -6.65 5.22 10.13
N ASN A 34 -6.18 6.11 11.01
CA ASN A 34 -5.31 5.72 12.12
C ASN A 34 -5.97 4.69 13.05
N VAL A 35 -7.25 4.86 13.40
CA VAL A 35 -7.98 3.85 14.18
C VAL A 35 -8.18 2.56 13.37
N ALA A 36 -8.51 2.67 12.08
CA ALA A 36 -8.71 1.50 11.23
C ALA A 36 -7.42 0.71 10.97
N SER A 37 -6.25 1.35 11.07
CA SER A 37 -4.92 0.73 10.87
C SER A 37 -4.62 -0.42 11.83
N PHE A 38 -5.29 -0.45 12.99
CA PHE A 38 -5.16 -1.55 13.95
C PHE A 38 -5.67 -2.87 13.39
N VAL A 39 -6.62 -2.84 12.45
CA VAL A 39 -7.17 -4.06 11.83
C VAL A 39 -6.11 -4.77 10.98
N PRO A 40 -5.51 -4.16 9.94
CA PRO A 40 -4.45 -4.82 9.18
C PRO A 40 -3.21 -5.07 10.04
N LEU A 41 -2.91 -4.24 11.05
CA LEU A 41 -1.83 -4.50 12.00
C LEU A 41 -2.01 -5.84 12.72
N VAL A 42 -3.19 -6.07 13.32
CA VAL A 42 -3.48 -7.30 14.06
C VAL A 42 -3.51 -8.51 13.13
N ILE A 43 -4.18 -8.38 11.97
CA ILE A 43 -4.25 -9.48 10.99
C ILE A 43 -2.84 -9.86 10.51
N ALA A 44 -2.03 -8.89 10.08
CA ALA A 44 -0.67 -9.15 9.63
C ALA A 44 0.22 -9.69 10.75
N GLY A 45 0.11 -9.14 11.96
CA GLY A 45 0.83 -9.63 13.14
C GLY A 45 0.54 -11.10 13.43
N VAL A 46 -0.74 -11.50 13.41
CA VAL A 46 -1.14 -12.90 13.61
C VAL A 46 -0.61 -13.79 12.50
N LEU A 47 -0.77 -13.39 11.22
CA LEU A 47 -0.31 -14.19 10.08
C LEU A 47 1.22 -14.38 10.07
N LEU A 48 1.97 -13.32 10.35
CA LEU A 48 3.44 -13.37 10.45
C LEU A 48 3.90 -14.20 11.64
N TRP A 49 3.16 -14.16 12.76
CA TRP A 49 3.44 -15.00 13.91
C TRP A 49 3.18 -16.49 13.62
N VAL A 50 2.07 -16.81 12.94
CA VAL A 50 1.79 -18.18 12.45
C VAL A 50 2.88 -18.65 11.49
N TRP A 51 3.34 -17.77 10.60
CA TRP A 51 4.47 -18.07 9.70
C TRP A 51 5.74 -18.44 10.47
N MET A 52 6.07 -17.74 11.57
CA MET A 52 7.23 -18.08 12.40
C MET A 52 7.09 -19.42 13.10
N ILE A 53 5.89 -19.77 13.59
CA ILE A 53 5.65 -21.09 14.18
C ILE A 53 5.87 -22.18 13.14
N PHE A 54 5.35 -21.99 11.94
CA PHE A 54 5.52 -22.93 10.84
C PHE A 54 6.99 -23.08 10.45
N TYR A 55 7.70 -21.97 10.24
CA TYR A 55 9.13 -21.93 9.95
C TYR A 55 9.96 -22.65 11.03
N HIS A 56 9.69 -22.35 12.30
CA HIS A 56 10.31 -23.00 13.45
C HIS A 56 10.05 -24.52 13.46
N GLY A 57 8.80 -24.93 13.26
CA GLY A 57 8.41 -26.33 13.26
C GLY A 57 9.06 -27.14 12.15
N ILE A 58 9.32 -26.53 10.98
CA ILE A 58 9.97 -27.20 9.85
C ILE A 58 11.49 -27.25 10.01
N LEU A 59 12.13 -26.16 10.43
CA LEU A 59 13.60 -26.09 10.49
C LEU A 59 14.19 -26.46 11.85
N GLY A 60 13.37 -26.69 12.88
CA GLY A 60 13.81 -27.05 14.23
C GLY A 60 14.65 -25.96 14.93
N ALA A 61 14.67 -24.74 14.41
CA ALA A 61 15.51 -23.65 14.90
C ALA A 61 14.77 -22.83 15.97
N PRO A 62 15.27 -22.60 17.20
CA PRO A 62 14.54 -21.99 18.33
C PRO A 62 13.60 -20.80 18.00
N LEU A 63 12.47 -20.67 18.69
CA LEU A 63 11.67 -19.44 18.60
C LEU A 63 12.37 -18.33 19.39
N ALA A 64 12.72 -17.23 18.73
CA ALA A 64 13.09 -16.02 19.46
C ALA A 64 11.84 -15.44 20.10
N THR A 65 11.69 -15.65 21.41
CA THR A 65 10.67 -15.00 22.24
C THR A 65 11.19 -13.76 22.94
N ASP A 66 12.52 -13.61 22.99
CA ASP A 66 13.18 -12.51 23.66
C ASP A 66 13.34 -11.32 22.72
N TRP A 67 12.66 -10.23 23.06
CA TRP A 67 12.82 -8.96 22.37
C TRP A 67 14.15 -8.29 22.74
N PRO A 68 14.93 -7.78 21.78
CA PRO A 68 16.15 -7.02 22.08
C PRO A 68 15.86 -5.82 22.97
N ARG A 69 16.60 -5.68 24.07
CA ARG A 69 16.43 -4.61 25.06
C ARG A 69 17.57 -3.60 25.00
N GLY A 70 17.26 -2.35 25.34
CA GLY A 70 18.24 -1.26 25.46
C GLY A 70 18.10 -0.19 24.39
N GLY A 71 18.85 0.91 24.54
CA GLY A 71 18.75 2.08 23.65
C GLY A 71 19.07 1.78 22.18
N ILE A 72 20.00 0.84 21.93
CA ILE A 72 20.36 0.40 20.58
C ILE A 72 19.16 -0.21 19.82
N SER A 73 18.26 -0.91 20.53
CA SER A 73 17.06 -1.53 19.95
C SER A 73 16.04 -0.48 19.52
N ILE A 74 15.91 0.61 20.29
CA ILE A 74 15.05 1.74 19.92
C ILE A 74 15.57 2.42 18.66
N VAL A 75 16.86 2.74 18.62
CA VAL A 75 17.51 3.36 17.46
C VAL A 75 17.33 2.48 16.22
N MET A 76 17.61 1.19 16.33
CA MET A 76 17.43 0.24 15.23
C MET A 76 15.98 0.16 14.76
N GLY A 77 15.01 0.11 15.68
CA GLY A 77 13.59 0.14 15.34
C GLY A 77 13.18 1.40 14.57
N LEU A 78 13.66 2.57 14.98
CA LEU A 78 13.42 3.83 14.27
C LEU A 78 14.01 3.81 12.85
N PHE A 79 15.26 3.33 12.70
CA PHE A 79 15.89 3.20 11.39
C PHE A 79 15.13 2.24 10.47
N LEU A 80 14.67 1.10 10.98
CA LEU A 80 13.87 0.14 10.22
C LEU A 80 12.51 0.71 9.83
N MET A 81 11.86 1.48 10.70
CA MET A 81 10.60 2.15 10.37
C MET A 81 10.76 3.21 9.29
N LEU A 82 11.80 4.05 9.40
CA LEU A 82 12.09 5.04 8.36
C LEU A 82 12.41 4.35 7.03
N GLY A 83 13.24 3.30 7.06
CA GLY A 83 13.56 2.51 5.88
C GLY A 83 12.33 1.83 5.26
N MET A 84 11.40 1.33 6.08
CA MET A 84 10.14 0.75 5.64
C MET A 84 9.28 1.78 4.91
N VAL A 85 9.09 2.98 5.48
CA VAL A 85 8.31 4.05 4.83
C VAL A 85 8.93 4.44 3.49
N VAL A 86 10.26 4.60 3.41
CA VAL A 86 10.94 4.87 2.13
C VAL A 86 10.71 3.74 1.12
N LEU A 87 10.89 2.49 1.54
CA LEU A 87 10.67 1.33 0.68
C LEU A 87 9.21 1.23 0.20
N HIS A 88 8.26 1.58 1.07
CA HIS A 88 6.84 1.58 0.77
C HIS A 88 6.53 2.51 -0.41
N GLU A 89 6.94 3.77 -0.30
CA GLU A 89 6.72 4.77 -1.35
C GLU A 89 7.47 4.42 -2.64
N LEU A 90 8.69 3.88 -2.53
CA LEU A 90 9.44 3.43 -3.71
C LEU A 90 8.69 2.32 -4.46
N LEU A 91 8.04 1.39 -3.77
CA LEU A 91 7.25 0.33 -4.42
C LEU A 91 6.01 0.88 -5.13
N HIS A 92 5.34 1.89 -4.56
CA HIS A 92 4.31 2.62 -5.30
C HIS A 92 4.88 3.26 -6.57
N GLY A 93 5.99 3.98 -6.46
CA GLY A 93 6.61 4.65 -7.60
C GLY A 93 7.12 3.69 -8.69
N LEU A 94 7.64 2.53 -8.30
CA LEU A 94 7.98 1.45 -9.22
C LEU A 94 6.74 0.90 -9.94
N ALA A 95 5.63 0.68 -9.22
CA ALA A 95 4.38 0.24 -9.83
C ALA A 95 3.78 1.29 -10.78
N ILE A 96 3.81 2.57 -10.40
CA ILE A 96 3.42 3.70 -11.25
C ILE A 96 4.22 3.69 -12.56
N THR A 97 5.54 3.55 -12.44
CA THR A 97 6.46 3.52 -13.59
C THR A 97 6.23 2.28 -14.47
N TYR A 98 5.97 1.12 -13.87
CA TYR A 98 5.64 -0.12 -14.57
C TYR A 98 4.37 0.02 -15.45
N TYR A 99 3.38 0.78 -14.97
CA TYR A 99 2.17 1.09 -15.73
C TYR A 99 2.34 2.23 -16.75
N GLY A 100 3.54 2.80 -16.89
CA GLY A 100 3.87 3.78 -17.92
C GLY A 100 3.63 5.24 -17.53
N HIS A 101 3.54 5.51 -16.23
CA HIS A 101 3.37 6.86 -15.68
C HIS A 101 4.63 7.32 -14.94
N GLN A 102 4.80 8.63 -14.74
CA GLN A 102 5.95 9.16 -13.98
C GLN A 102 5.59 9.33 -12.50
N ALA A 103 6.34 8.66 -11.63
CA ALA A 103 6.19 8.76 -10.19
C ALA A 103 6.80 10.07 -9.65
N HIS A 104 6.04 10.73 -8.77
CA HIS A 104 6.44 11.94 -8.06
C HIS A 104 6.30 11.69 -6.57
N TYR A 105 7.31 12.07 -5.80
CA TYR A 105 7.35 11.83 -4.35
C TYR A 105 7.19 13.13 -3.58
N GLY A 106 6.46 13.10 -2.47
CA GLY A 106 6.22 14.27 -1.64
C GLY A 106 5.98 13.94 -0.18
N MET A 107 5.94 14.98 0.64
CA MET A 107 5.70 14.88 2.08
C MET A 107 4.83 16.02 2.58
N LYS A 108 3.79 15.70 3.36
CA LYS A 108 2.96 16.63 4.11
C LYS A 108 3.27 16.48 5.61
N LEU A 109 4.38 17.08 6.05
CA LEU A 109 4.88 16.95 7.43
C LEU A 109 3.85 17.33 8.49
N HIS A 110 3.05 18.37 8.26
CA HIS A 110 1.97 18.80 9.17
C HIS A 110 0.85 17.77 9.33
N LYS A 111 0.72 16.82 8.40
CA LYS A 111 -0.21 15.67 8.47
C LYS A 111 0.51 14.35 8.75
N GLY A 112 1.84 14.34 8.80
CA GLY A 112 2.65 13.13 8.97
C GLY A 112 2.59 12.15 7.79
N VAL A 113 2.30 12.62 6.58
CA VAL A 113 2.12 11.76 5.39
C VAL A 113 3.31 11.91 4.44
N VAL A 114 3.89 10.79 4.02
CA VAL A 114 4.77 10.69 2.84
C VAL A 114 3.92 10.05 1.74
N TYR A 115 4.15 10.40 0.48
CA TYR A 115 3.38 9.82 -0.62
C TYR A 115 4.22 9.75 -1.91
N ALA A 116 3.93 8.74 -2.72
CA ALA A 116 4.25 8.66 -4.13
C ALA A 116 2.97 8.76 -4.95
N THR A 117 2.93 9.67 -5.92
CA THR A 117 1.76 9.91 -6.77
C THR A 117 2.16 10.04 -8.24
N ALA A 118 1.18 10.08 -9.12
CA ALA A 118 1.37 10.33 -10.55
C ALA A 118 0.47 11.48 -10.99
N GLU A 119 0.87 12.71 -10.69
CA GLU A 119 0.07 13.91 -11.00
C GLU A 119 -0.33 13.95 -12.49
N GLY A 120 -1.61 14.16 -12.75
CA GLY A 120 -2.17 14.22 -14.10
C GLY A 120 -2.30 12.88 -14.83
N SER A 121 -1.88 11.77 -14.22
CA SER A 121 -1.98 10.43 -14.82
C SER A 121 -3.36 9.81 -14.62
N LEU A 122 -3.83 9.07 -15.63
CA LEU A 122 -5.08 8.30 -15.57
C LEU A 122 -4.75 6.81 -15.64
N PHE A 123 -5.09 6.09 -14.58
CA PHE A 123 -4.95 4.65 -14.49
C PHE A 123 -6.28 3.97 -14.81
N TRP A 124 -6.24 2.84 -15.51
CA TRP A 124 -7.38 1.93 -15.45
C TRP A 124 -7.54 1.41 -14.02
N ARG A 125 -8.78 1.18 -13.59
CA ARG A 125 -9.10 0.73 -12.22
C ARG A 125 -8.16 -0.35 -11.68
N ASN A 126 -7.90 -1.39 -12.47
CA ASN A 126 -7.06 -2.52 -12.03
C ASN A 126 -5.57 -2.18 -11.97
N GLN A 127 -5.09 -1.25 -12.79
CA GLN A 127 -3.72 -0.75 -12.70
C GLN A 127 -3.54 0.05 -11.41
N TYR A 128 -4.52 0.92 -11.10
CA TYR A 128 -4.52 1.69 -9.85
C TYR A 128 -4.53 0.78 -8.62
N ILE A 129 -5.39 -0.24 -8.60
CA ILE A 129 -5.40 -1.26 -7.54
C ILE A 129 -4.03 -1.94 -7.42
N GLY A 130 -3.38 -2.25 -8.54
CA GLY A 130 -2.02 -2.78 -8.56
C GLY A 130 -1.00 -1.84 -7.92
N VAL A 131 -1.08 -0.54 -8.20
CA VAL A 131 -0.24 0.49 -7.57
C VAL A 131 -0.46 0.53 -6.06
N CYS A 132 -1.72 0.61 -5.60
CA CYS A 132 -2.05 0.65 -4.18
C CYS A 132 -1.57 -0.60 -3.42
N LEU A 133 -1.69 -1.79 -4.02
CA LEU A 133 -1.32 -3.04 -3.35
C LEU A 133 0.18 -3.36 -3.44
N ALA A 134 0.94 -2.67 -4.29
CA ALA A 134 2.35 -3.00 -4.54
C ALA A 134 3.22 -3.01 -3.27
N PRO A 135 3.14 -2.03 -2.37
CA PRO A 135 3.96 -2.05 -1.15
C PRO A 135 3.53 -3.13 -0.16
N LEU A 136 2.21 -3.31 0.00
CA LEU A 136 1.67 -4.33 0.89
C LEU A 136 2.16 -5.72 0.48
N ILE A 137 2.03 -6.06 -0.81
CA ILE A 137 2.46 -7.36 -1.34
C ILE A 137 3.98 -7.46 -1.33
N GLY A 138 4.69 -6.47 -1.87
CA GLY A 138 6.14 -6.48 -2.03
C GLY A 138 6.88 -6.61 -0.71
N ILE A 139 6.55 -5.77 0.28
CA ILE A 139 7.21 -5.81 1.59
C ILE A 139 6.82 -7.08 2.35
N THR A 140 5.57 -7.54 2.27
CA THR A 140 5.18 -8.81 2.91
C THR A 140 5.98 -9.98 2.34
N LEU A 141 6.15 -10.07 1.03
CA LEU A 141 6.97 -11.11 0.41
C LEU A 141 8.45 -10.99 0.82
N LEU A 142 9.01 -9.79 0.87
CA LEU A 142 10.37 -9.57 1.34
C LEU A 142 10.57 -9.99 2.79
N VAL A 143 9.59 -9.73 3.67
CA VAL A 143 9.63 -10.16 5.07
C VAL A 143 9.55 -11.68 5.18
N LEU A 144 8.59 -12.30 4.50
CA LEU A 144 8.41 -13.76 4.54
C LEU A 144 9.65 -14.49 4.00
N LEU A 145 10.12 -14.12 2.81
CA LEU A 145 11.29 -14.75 2.20
C LEU A 145 12.59 -14.38 2.93
N GLY A 146 12.75 -13.12 3.33
CA GLY A 146 13.93 -12.65 4.05
C GLY A 146 14.08 -13.31 5.43
N SER A 147 12.97 -13.59 6.12
CA SER A 147 12.98 -14.28 7.41
C SER A 147 13.63 -15.67 7.36
N LEU A 148 13.67 -16.31 6.19
CA LEU A 148 14.29 -17.62 5.98
C LEU A 148 15.82 -17.60 6.01
N PHE A 149 16.44 -16.43 5.83
CA PHE A 149 17.88 -16.28 5.63
C PHE A 149 18.58 -15.50 6.74
N VAL A 150 17.83 -15.03 7.74
CA VAL A 150 18.36 -14.16 8.81
C VAL A 150 18.32 -14.86 10.17
N SER A 151 19.05 -14.29 11.14
CA SER A 151 18.97 -14.75 12.53
C SER A 151 17.55 -14.56 13.08
N GLN A 152 17.18 -15.36 14.07
CA GLN A 152 15.85 -15.29 14.71
C GLN A 152 15.51 -13.89 15.22
N THR A 153 16.49 -13.22 15.85
CA THR A 153 16.34 -11.84 16.32
C THR A 153 16.04 -10.88 15.18
N LEU A 154 16.73 -11.00 14.04
CA LEU A 154 16.47 -10.15 12.87
C LEU A 154 15.12 -10.50 12.21
N GLY A 155 14.71 -11.77 12.26
CA GLY A 155 13.37 -12.21 11.86
C GLY A 155 12.25 -11.50 12.64
N LEU A 156 12.41 -11.29 13.96
CA LEU A 156 11.45 -10.51 14.76
C LEU A 156 11.31 -9.06 14.26
N TRP A 157 12.43 -8.44 13.90
CA TRP A 157 12.43 -7.08 13.35
C TRP A 157 11.79 -7.00 11.97
N LEU A 158 12.04 -7.98 11.10
CA LEU A 158 11.38 -8.07 9.80
C LEU A 158 9.86 -8.24 9.95
N MET A 159 9.41 -9.05 10.92
CA MET A 159 7.97 -9.16 11.19
C MET A 159 7.35 -7.86 11.67
N LEU A 160 8.03 -7.12 12.56
CA LEU A 160 7.57 -5.80 12.97
C LEU A 160 7.46 -4.86 11.75
N VAL A 161 8.46 -4.86 10.88
CA VAL A 161 8.42 -4.11 9.60
C VAL A 161 7.21 -4.51 8.75
N GLY A 162 6.95 -5.81 8.58
CA GLY A 162 5.80 -6.30 7.81
C GLY A 162 4.45 -5.90 8.42
N ALA A 163 4.30 -6.03 9.73
CA ALA A 163 3.07 -5.66 10.44
C ALA A 163 2.82 -4.15 10.39
N MET A 164 3.85 -3.33 10.59
CA MET A 164 3.78 -1.87 10.51
C MET A 164 3.52 -1.40 9.08
N ASN A 165 4.08 -2.06 8.07
CA ASN A 165 3.75 -1.81 6.67
C ASN A 165 2.27 -2.08 6.37
N ALA A 166 1.72 -3.19 6.87
CA ALA A 166 0.31 -3.49 6.70
C ALA A 166 -0.60 -2.45 7.38
N ALA A 167 -0.21 -1.98 8.56
CA ALA A 167 -0.89 -0.88 9.25
C ALA A 167 -0.84 0.43 8.43
N GLY A 168 0.34 0.78 7.91
CA GLY A 168 0.57 1.96 7.07
C GLY A 168 -0.22 1.94 5.77
N ALA A 169 -0.41 0.76 5.17
CA ALA A 169 -1.17 0.55 3.94
C ALA A 169 -2.70 0.72 4.09
N ILE A 170 -3.21 1.17 5.25
CA ILE A 170 -4.66 1.34 5.46
C ILE A 170 -5.29 2.34 4.48
N GLY A 171 -4.55 3.39 4.10
CA GLY A 171 -4.97 4.34 3.07
C GLY A 171 -5.15 3.65 1.72
N ASP A 172 -4.17 2.83 1.32
CA ASP A 172 -4.19 2.08 0.07
C ASP A 172 -5.32 1.06 0.04
N LEU A 173 -5.51 0.31 1.11
CA LEU A 173 -6.60 -0.66 1.24
C LEU A 173 -7.96 0.03 1.14
N TRP A 174 -8.09 1.24 1.69
CA TRP A 174 -9.30 2.04 1.57
C TRP A 174 -9.53 2.50 0.12
N MET A 175 -8.49 2.98 -0.56
CA MET A 175 -8.54 3.37 -1.98
C MET A 175 -8.87 2.18 -2.88
N VAL A 176 -8.31 0.99 -2.62
CA VAL A 176 -8.66 -0.26 -3.31
C VAL A 176 -10.14 -0.61 -3.09
N LYS A 177 -10.60 -0.59 -1.83
CA LYS A 177 -12.01 -0.86 -1.50
C LYS A 177 -12.95 0.11 -2.20
N PHE A 178 -12.56 1.37 -2.31
CA PHE A 178 -13.34 2.39 -2.99
C PHE A 178 -13.35 2.17 -4.52
N ALA A 179 -12.19 1.92 -5.13
CA ALA A 179 -12.06 1.63 -6.56
C ALA A 179 -12.87 0.40 -6.99
N LEU A 180 -12.94 -0.64 -6.13
CA LEU A 180 -13.70 -1.87 -6.41
C LEU A 180 -15.22 -1.68 -6.54
N ARG A 181 -15.77 -0.53 -6.13
CA ARG A 181 -17.18 -0.18 -6.33
C ARG A 181 -17.51 0.15 -7.79
N TYR A 182 -16.49 0.40 -8.60
CA TYR A 182 -16.61 0.85 -9.98
C TYR A 182 -16.21 -0.24 -10.98
N PRO A 183 -16.75 -0.23 -12.23
CA PRO A 183 -16.44 -1.24 -13.23
C PRO A 183 -14.97 -1.17 -13.70
N PRO A 184 -14.40 -2.25 -14.28
CA PRO A 184 -13.00 -2.26 -14.74
C PRO A 184 -12.66 -1.20 -15.79
N SER A 185 -13.65 -0.74 -16.54
CA SER A 185 -13.53 0.35 -17.52
C SER A 185 -13.43 1.74 -16.90
N THR A 186 -13.33 1.84 -15.57
CA THR A 186 -13.19 3.13 -14.87
C THR A 186 -11.77 3.64 -14.99
N LEU A 187 -11.64 4.95 -15.20
CA LEU A 187 -10.37 5.66 -15.12
C LEU A 187 -10.27 6.34 -13.76
N ILE A 188 -9.09 6.24 -13.15
CA ILE A 188 -8.78 6.79 -11.84
C ILE A 188 -7.63 7.76 -12.00
N ARG A 189 -7.81 8.99 -11.50
CA ARG A 189 -6.70 9.94 -11.33
C ARG A 189 -6.25 9.89 -9.88
N ASP A 190 -4.97 9.59 -9.71
CA ASP A 190 -4.30 9.65 -8.42
C ASP A 190 -3.90 11.10 -8.11
N GLU A 191 -4.23 11.58 -6.91
CA GLU A 191 -3.95 12.94 -6.47
C GLU A 191 -3.34 12.92 -5.07
N ALA A 192 -2.52 13.92 -4.73
CA ALA A 192 -1.85 13.99 -3.43
C ALA A 192 -2.79 14.05 -2.21
N ASP A 193 -4.09 14.31 -2.42
CA ASP A 193 -5.12 14.36 -1.38
C ASP A 193 -6.16 13.23 -1.50
N GLY A 194 -6.04 12.34 -2.48
CA GLY A 194 -6.95 11.22 -2.69
C GLY A 194 -7.07 10.77 -4.15
N MET A 195 -8.29 10.46 -4.60
CA MET A 195 -8.49 9.92 -5.96
C MET A 195 -9.79 10.40 -6.59
N ARG A 196 -9.76 10.72 -7.89
CA ARG A 196 -10.94 11.03 -8.72
C ARG A 196 -11.34 9.87 -9.60
N ILE A 197 -12.64 9.67 -9.74
CA ILE A 197 -13.24 8.58 -10.51
C ILE A 197 -13.91 9.12 -11.77
N PHE A 198 -13.58 8.51 -12.91
CA PHE A 198 -14.19 8.81 -14.19
C PHE A 198 -14.79 7.55 -14.82
N THR A 199 -16.05 7.62 -15.22
CA THR A 199 -16.75 6.53 -15.92
C THR A 199 -17.29 6.99 -17.27
N PRO A 200 -17.54 6.07 -18.22
CA PRO A 200 -18.27 6.41 -19.44
C PRO A 200 -19.64 7.03 -19.10
N GLN A 201 -20.07 8.06 -19.85
CA GLN A 201 -21.37 8.73 -19.65
C GLN A 201 -22.59 7.80 -19.79
N SER A 202 -22.42 6.63 -20.40
CA SER A 202 -23.45 5.59 -20.59
C SER A 202 -23.41 4.47 -19.53
N ALA A 203 -22.54 4.55 -18.51
CA ALA A 203 -22.54 3.57 -17.44
C ALA A 203 -23.73 3.82 -16.48
N PRO A 204 -24.57 2.81 -16.18
CA PRO A 204 -25.64 2.96 -15.19
C PRO A 204 -25.05 3.32 -13.82
N THR A 205 -25.72 4.24 -13.11
CA THR A 205 -25.37 4.71 -11.76
C THR A 205 -25.13 3.51 -10.82
N PRO A 206 -24.05 3.48 -10.00
CA PRO A 206 -23.87 2.43 -9.01
C PRO A 206 -25.01 2.45 -7.99
N LEU A 207 -25.55 1.27 -7.66
CA LEU A 207 -26.54 1.06 -6.60
C LEU A 207 -25.98 1.38 -5.20
#